data_AF-K1RX14-F1
#
_entry.id   AF-K1RX14-F1
#
_cell.length_a   1.000
_cell.length_b   1.000
_cell.length_c   1.000
_cell.angle_alpha   90.00
_cell.angle_beta   90.00
_cell.angle_gamma   90.00
#
_symmetry.space_group_name_H-M   'P 1'
#
loop_
_entity.id
_entity.type
_entity.pdbx_description
1 polymer ?
#
loop_
_entity_poly.entity_id
_entity_poly.type
_entity_poly.pdbx_seq_one_letter_code
_entity_poly.pdbx_strand_id
1 'polypeptide(L)'
;MQEYVSSTCDVTAQEIQADSSLRFLTSTGYTEGSGSYINNMDCWWRIDSGGDDLKLLLFLTRDLACPGDKISIYDGDSSTATPLVSDLCGTSATPTHYSTTQRHAYIRLVTDASVSRAGIKLEFLAAKDYCSAKTCRWLITSLVGNVDLDIVFSDIEDDLPSRCDYDKYTINDGNDRCENNVIRTVCSQYPKVAPFTFTSSGSSVVVFFVSDSSVNRRGFLLKYKSNATYTTTTVTQTTESISPLATSSSVEKSNKVSCVPTPERYKVSFNQTLGCLRKFPTSREALLLVGD
;
A
#
# COMPACT_ATOMS: atom_id res chain seq x y z
N MET A 1 6.57 2.22 9.45
CA MET A 1 6.79 0.78 9.74
C MET A 1 5.46 0.09 9.59
N GLN A 2 5.37 -0.96 8.79
CA GLN A 2 4.18 -1.81 8.76
C GLN A 2 3.91 -2.29 10.19
N GLU A 3 2.70 -2.09 10.71
CA GLU A 3 2.43 -2.40 12.11
C GLU A 3 2.05 -3.87 12.23
N TYR A 4 2.93 -4.65 12.87
CA TYR A 4 2.67 -6.05 13.19
C TYR A 4 1.60 -6.10 14.28
N VAL A 5 0.50 -6.77 13.98
CA VAL A 5 -0.48 -7.14 15.00
C VAL A 5 -0.06 -8.51 15.51
N SER A 6 0.41 -8.58 16.76
CA SER A 6 0.70 -9.85 17.42
C SER A 6 -0.57 -10.72 17.45
N SER A 7 -0.66 -11.66 16.53
CA SER A 7 -1.78 -12.58 16.42
C SER A 7 -1.49 -13.85 17.21
N THR A 8 -2.08 -13.94 18.40
CA THR A 8 -2.10 -15.18 19.17
C THR A 8 -2.99 -16.19 18.45
N CYS A 9 -2.57 -17.46 18.43
CA CYS A 9 -3.40 -18.54 17.94
C CYS A 9 -4.29 -19.07 19.06
N ASP A 10 -5.61 -18.96 18.90
CA ASP A 10 -6.61 -19.45 19.85
C ASP A 10 -7.81 -20.04 19.08
N VAL A 11 -8.46 -21.03 19.69
CA VAL A 11 -9.71 -21.65 19.20
C VAL A 11 -10.90 -20.70 19.31
N THR A 12 -10.79 -19.64 20.12
CA THR A 12 -11.73 -18.52 20.18
C THR A 12 -11.19 -17.38 19.33
N ALA A 13 -12.05 -16.74 18.53
CA ALA A 13 -11.63 -15.64 17.69
C ALA A 13 -11.07 -14.46 18.49
N GLN A 14 -9.82 -14.09 18.17
CA GLN A 14 -9.23 -12.87 18.68
C GLN A 14 -9.76 -11.67 17.89
N GLU A 15 -10.23 -10.64 18.61
CA GLU A 15 -10.66 -9.38 18.03
C GLU A 15 -9.48 -8.50 17.63
N ILE A 16 -9.49 -8.01 16.40
CA ILE A 16 -8.47 -7.14 15.83
C ILE A 16 -9.17 -5.91 15.24
N GLN A 17 -8.75 -4.73 15.68
CA GLN A 17 -9.22 -3.48 15.09
C GLN A 17 -8.34 -3.10 13.90
N ALA A 18 -8.97 -2.88 12.76
CA ALA A 18 -8.35 -2.29 11.60
C ALA A 18 -8.65 -0.79 11.57
N ASP A 19 -7.76 -0.07 10.89
CA ASP A 19 -7.93 1.32 10.54
C ASP A 19 -7.45 1.50 9.10
N SER A 20 -7.35 2.75 8.65
CA SER A 20 -6.81 3.06 7.32
C SER A 20 -5.31 2.75 7.15
N SER A 21 -4.62 2.27 8.20
CA SER A 21 -3.21 1.91 8.13
C SER A 21 -3.06 0.44 7.73
N LEU A 22 -2.10 0.16 6.85
CA LEU A 22 -1.78 -1.22 6.49
C LEU A 22 -1.16 -1.93 7.70
N ARG A 23 -1.90 -2.93 8.18
CA ARG A 23 -1.53 -3.83 9.27
C ARG A 23 -1.33 -5.23 8.71
N PHE A 24 -0.75 -6.12 9.50
CA PHE A 24 -0.65 -7.52 9.12
C PHE A 24 -0.68 -8.45 10.33
N LEU A 25 -1.18 -9.65 10.09
CA LEU A 25 -1.10 -10.79 10.99
C LEU A 25 -0.40 -11.96 10.29
N THR A 26 0.20 -12.85 11.08
CA THR A 26 0.93 -13.99 10.55
C THR A 26 0.63 -15.26 11.34
N SER A 27 0.81 -16.42 10.72
CA SER A 27 0.86 -17.67 11.48
C SER A 27 2.00 -17.62 12.51
N THR A 28 1.82 -18.27 13.65
CA THR A 28 2.90 -18.42 14.66
C THR A 28 4.11 -19.09 14.01
N GLY A 29 5.31 -18.52 14.18
CA GLY A 29 6.55 -19.04 13.58
C GLY A 29 6.87 -18.53 12.17
N TYR A 30 6.03 -17.68 11.58
CA TYR A 30 6.33 -16.99 10.32
C TYR A 30 7.49 -16.01 10.47
N THR A 31 8.51 -16.10 9.60
CA THR A 31 9.63 -15.14 9.53
C THR A 31 9.90 -14.71 8.09
N GLU A 32 9.03 -13.84 7.54
CA GLU A 32 9.15 -13.26 6.19
C GLU A 32 9.52 -14.31 5.11
N GLY A 33 8.84 -15.46 5.13
CA GLY A 33 9.03 -16.55 4.14
C GLY A 33 10.12 -17.58 4.47
N SER A 34 10.87 -17.42 5.56
CA SER A 34 11.95 -18.35 5.98
C SER A 34 11.63 -19.18 7.23
N GLY A 35 10.49 -18.92 7.86
CA GLY A 35 10.07 -19.53 9.12
C GLY A 35 9.31 -20.82 8.90
N SER A 36 8.77 -21.39 9.98
CA SER A 36 7.83 -22.49 9.86
C SER A 36 6.70 -22.36 10.85
N TYR A 37 5.47 -22.59 10.40
CA TYR A 37 4.33 -22.62 11.32
C TYR A 37 4.32 -23.87 12.21
N ILE A 38 3.53 -23.78 13.28
CA ILE A 38 3.35 -24.87 14.23
C ILE A 38 2.23 -25.82 13.74
N ASN A 39 2.40 -27.12 13.99
CA ASN A 39 1.40 -28.15 13.68
C ASN A 39 0.28 -28.18 14.73
N ASN A 40 -0.87 -28.74 14.37
CA ASN A 40 -2.06 -28.88 15.23
C ASN A 40 -2.65 -27.53 15.71
N MET A 41 -2.57 -26.49 14.89
CA MET A 41 -3.18 -25.20 15.18
C MET A 41 -4.64 -25.17 14.73
N ASP A 42 -5.48 -24.47 15.48
CA ASP A 42 -6.82 -24.04 15.06
C ASP A 42 -6.99 -22.60 15.52
N CYS A 43 -6.48 -21.66 14.72
CA CYS A 43 -6.43 -20.25 15.06
C CYS A 43 -7.61 -19.51 14.44
N TRP A 44 -8.24 -18.65 15.24
CA TRP A 44 -9.35 -17.81 14.80
C TRP A 44 -9.07 -16.33 15.03
N TRP A 45 -9.42 -15.51 14.03
CA TRP A 45 -9.34 -14.06 14.12
C TRP A 45 -10.61 -13.42 13.58
N ARG A 46 -11.06 -12.35 14.25
CA ARG A 46 -12.09 -11.44 13.74
C ARG A 46 -11.50 -10.06 13.58
N ILE A 47 -11.47 -9.55 12.36
CA ILE A 47 -11.03 -8.19 12.07
C ILE A 47 -12.28 -7.32 11.95
N ASP A 48 -12.30 -6.18 12.64
CA ASP A 48 -13.33 -5.16 12.55
C ASP A 48 -12.72 -3.90 11.93
N SER A 49 -13.35 -3.37 10.87
CA SER A 49 -12.92 -2.14 10.21
C SER A 49 -13.21 -0.87 11.01
N GLY A 50 -13.98 -0.97 12.11
CA GLY A 50 -14.24 0.13 13.03
C GLY A 50 -15.44 1.02 12.66
N GLY A 51 -16.12 0.75 11.54
CA GLY A 51 -17.33 1.46 11.12
C GLY A 51 -18.14 0.68 10.09
N ASP A 52 -19.46 0.83 10.09
CA ASP A 52 -20.36 0.08 9.19
C ASP A 52 -20.27 0.52 7.72
N ASP A 53 -19.76 1.73 7.46
CA ASP A 53 -19.48 2.24 6.11
C ASP A 53 -18.10 1.83 5.58
N LEU A 54 -17.31 1.13 6.40
CA LEU A 54 -15.98 0.65 6.08
C LEU A 54 -16.01 -0.83 5.70
N LYS A 55 -15.09 -1.19 4.82
CA LYS A 55 -14.83 -2.55 4.35
C LYS A 55 -13.37 -2.87 4.60
N LEU A 56 -13.05 -4.16 4.64
CA LEU A 56 -11.69 -4.65 4.77
C LEU A 56 -11.14 -5.00 3.39
N LEU A 57 -9.95 -4.48 3.09
CA LEU A 57 -9.11 -4.98 2.01
C LEU A 57 -8.10 -5.95 2.62
N LEU A 58 -8.00 -7.15 2.06
CA LEU A 58 -7.21 -8.26 2.58
C LEU A 58 -6.25 -8.76 1.51
N PHE A 59 -4.97 -8.95 1.87
CA PHE A 59 -3.91 -9.38 0.97
C PHE A 59 -3.22 -10.60 1.58
N LEU A 60 -3.52 -11.79 1.07
CA LEU A 60 -3.03 -13.05 1.61
C LEU A 60 -1.83 -13.57 0.81
N THR A 61 -0.69 -13.65 1.48
CA THR A 61 0.45 -14.49 1.05
C THR A 61 0.45 -15.76 1.88
N ARG A 62 0.62 -16.91 1.24
CA ARG A 62 0.61 -18.22 1.90
C ARG A 62 1.66 -19.17 1.34
N ASP A 63 2.12 -20.06 2.20
CA ASP A 63 2.82 -21.29 1.88
C ASP A 63 2.39 -22.33 2.91
N LEU A 64 1.34 -23.09 2.58
CA LEU A 64 0.71 -24.09 3.45
C LEU A 64 0.80 -25.49 2.81
N ALA A 65 1.04 -26.52 3.61
CA ALA A 65 1.12 -27.89 3.13
C ALA A 65 -0.29 -28.43 2.83
N CYS A 66 -0.55 -28.71 1.54
CA CYS A 66 -1.78 -29.38 1.15
C CYS A 66 -1.73 -30.89 1.41
N PRO A 67 -2.88 -31.55 1.66
CA PRO A 67 -4.21 -30.97 1.83
C PRO A 67 -4.58 -30.67 3.31
N GLY A 68 -3.68 -30.99 4.24
CA GLY A 68 -3.96 -30.95 5.69
C GLY A 68 -4.07 -29.55 6.26
N ASP A 69 -3.25 -28.61 5.78
CA ASP A 69 -3.17 -27.26 6.30
C ASP A 69 -3.91 -26.28 5.41
N LYS A 70 -4.78 -25.47 6.01
CA LYS A 70 -5.71 -24.64 5.24
C LYS A 70 -6.13 -23.37 5.96
N ILE A 71 -6.38 -22.33 5.16
CA ILE A 71 -6.94 -21.06 5.62
C ILE A 71 -8.32 -20.82 4.99
N SER A 72 -9.26 -20.31 5.78
CA SER A 72 -10.57 -19.84 5.32
C SER A 72 -10.78 -18.39 5.74
N ILE A 73 -11.42 -17.60 4.88
CA ILE A 73 -11.77 -16.20 5.12
C ILE A 73 -13.25 -16.03 4.79
N TYR A 74 -14.01 -15.45 5.71
CA TYR A 74 -15.45 -15.23 5.61
C TYR A 74 -15.77 -13.73 5.61
N ASP A 75 -16.73 -13.33 4.79
CA ASP A 75 -17.27 -11.97 4.71
C ASP A 75 -18.36 -11.76 5.76
N GLY A 76 -17.93 -11.53 6.99
CA GLY A 76 -18.82 -11.36 8.14
C GLY A 76 -18.10 -11.57 9.46
N ASP A 77 -18.87 -11.67 10.53
CA ASP A 77 -18.41 -11.74 11.92
C ASP A 77 -18.31 -13.17 12.47
N SER A 78 -18.62 -14.19 11.66
CA SER A 78 -18.64 -15.59 12.07
C SER A 78 -18.31 -16.55 10.91
N SER A 79 -18.07 -17.82 11.25
CA SER A 79 -17.80 -18.91 10.29
C SER A 79 -19.04 -19.35 9.49
N THR A 80 -20.21 -18.80 9.79
CA THR A 80 -21.45 -19.08 9.04
C THR A 80 -21.71 -18.06 7.93
N ALA A 81 -20.91 -16.99 7.87
CA ALA A 81 -20.99 -15.99 6.82
C ALA A 81 -20.49 -16.52 5.47
N THR A 82 -20.74 -15.77 4.40
CA THR A 82 -20.32 -16.14 3.05
C THR A 82 -18.79 -16.27 2.99
N PRO A 83 -18.24 -17.43 2.57
CA PRO A 83 -16.79 -17.57 2.43
C PRO A 83 -16.28 -16.73 1.26
N LEU A 84 -15.33 -15.83 1.52
CA LEU A 84 -14.50 -15.20 0.48
C LEU A 84 -13.54 -16.23 -0.11
N VAL A 85 -13.03 -17.13 0.74
CA VAL A 85 -12.31 -18.33 0.35
C VAL A 85 -12.45 -19.41 1.43
N SER A 86 -12.54 -20.67 1.01
CA SER A 86 -12.66 -21.81 1.91
C SER A 86 -11.54 -22.80 1.66
N ASP A 87 -10.99 -23.35 2.75
CA ASP A 87 -10.03 -24.46 2.75
C ASP A 87 -8.85 -24.28 1.76
N LEU A 88 -8.33 -23.06 1.68
CA LEU A 88 -7.24 -22.72 0.77
C LEU A 88 -5.90 -23.20 1.33
N CYS A 89 -5.14 -23.92 0.51
CA CYS A 89 -3.77 -24.36 0.82
C CYS A 89 -2.80 -24.02 -0.32
N GLY A 90 -1.55 -24.49 -0.20
CA GLY A 90 -0.51 -24.35 -1.20
C GLY A 90 0.25 -23.03 -1.10
N THR A 91 1.02 -22.73 -2.14
CA THR A 91 1.92 -21.56 -2.17
C THR A 91 1.39 -20.47 -3.09
N SER A 92 1.51 -19.21 -2.68
CA SER A 92 1.28 -18.04 -3.53
C SER A 92 2.48 -17.12 -3.54
N ALA A 93 3.11 -16.97 -4.71
CA ALA A 93 4.23 -16.04 -4.90
C ALA A 93 3.79 -14.57 -4.86
N THR A 94 2.54 -14.27 -5.20
CA THR A 94 1.94 -12.93 -5.12
C THR A 94 0.75 -12.93 -4.15
N PRO A 95 0.51 -11.82 -3.42
CA PRO A 95 -0.63 -11.72 -2.53
C PRO A 95 -1.96 -11.92 -3.30
N THR A 96 -2.78 -12.84 -2.81
CA THR A 96 -4.16 -13.01 -3.30
C THR A 96 -5.05 -12.01 -2.59
N HIS A 97 -5.89 -11.29 -3.33
CA HIS A 97 -6.68 -10.21 -2.76
C HIS A 97 -8.09 -10.67 -2.47
N TYR A 98 -8.59 -10.28 -1.32
CA TYR A 98 -9.98 -10.45 -0.91
C TYR A 98 -10.49 -9.13 -0.35
N SER A 99 -11.79 -8.95 -0.37
CA SER A 99 -12.39 -7.82 0.34
C SER A 99 -13.80 -8.13 0.74
N THR A 100 -14.16 -7.61 1.91
CA THR A 100 -15.46 -7.78 2.51
C THR A 100 -16.47 -6.82 1.89
N THR A 101 -17.75 -7.18 1.98
CA THR A 101 -18.86 -6.30 1.61
C THR A 101 -19.37 -5.48 2.80
N GLN A 102 -18.96 -5.86 4.02
CA GLN A 102 -19.29 -5.19 5.26
C GLN A 102 -18.03 -5.04 6.16
N ARG A 103 -18.22 -4.67 7.43
CA ARG A 103 -17.14 -4.22 8.32
C ARG A 103 -16.23 -5.31 8.89
N HIS A 104 -16.62 -6.58 8.83
CA HIS A 104 -15.93 -7.69 9.50
C HIS A 104 -15.27 -8.68 8.55
N ALA A 105 -14.14 -9.26 8.95
CA ALA A 105 -13.63 -10.47 8.34
C ALA A 105 -13.41 -11.51 9.42
N TYR A 106 -13.94 -12.71 9.22
CA TYR A 106 -13.70 -13.84 10.11
C TYR A 106 -12.73 -14.80 9.43
N ILE A 107 -11.66 -15.20 10.13
CA ILE A 107 -10.55 -15.93 9.54
C ILE A 107 -10.26 -17.15 10.40
N ARG A 108 -9.99 -18.29 9.74
CA ARG A 108 -9.55 -19.53 10.39
C ARG A 108 -8.31 -20.08 9.71
N LEU A 109 -7.29 -20.41 10.48
CA LEU A 109 -6.14 -21.21 10.05
C LEU A 109 -6.14 -22.54 10.81
N VAL A 110 -6.16 -23.65 10.08
CA VAL A 110 -6.04 -25.00 10.65
C VAL A 110 -4.79 -25.66 10.12
N THR A 111 -4.01 -26.30 10.99
CA THR A 111 -2.85 -27.13 10.61
C THR A 111 -2.96 -28.53 11.20
N ASP A 112 -2.49 -29.54 10.46
CA ASP A 112 -2.49 -30.94 10.88
C ASP A 112 -1.26 -31.30 11.72
N ALA A 113 -1.07 -32.58 12.05
CA ALA A 113 0.00 -33.04 12.93
C ALA A 113 1.41 -33.00 12.33
N SER A 114 1.56 -32.77 11.02
CA SER A 114 2.80 -32.96 10.27
C SER A 114 3.01 -31.94 9.15
N VAL A 115 4.26 -31.83 8.68
CA VAL A 115 4.65 -31.00 7.52
C VAL A 115 4.26 -29.52 7.67
N SER A 116 5.16 -28.73 8.27
CA SER A 116 5.03 -27.27 8.24
C SER A 116 5.86 -26.61 7.14
N ARG A 117 5.46 -25.40 6.77
CA ARG A 117 6.06 -24.53 5.75
C ARG A 117 6.09 -23.08 6.24
N ALA A 118 6.39 -22.11 5.39
CA ALA A 118 6.55 -20.73 5.82
C ALA A 118 5.29 -20.13 6.49
N GLY A 119 4.09 -20.53 6.07
CA GLY A 119 2.83 -20.14 6.71
C GLY A 119 2.12 -19.00 6.00
N ILE A 120 1.41 -18.15 6.76
CA ILE A 120 0.61 -17.06 6.19
C ILE A 120 1.13 -15.69 6.64
N LYS A 121 1.00 -14.72 5.74
CA LYS A 121 1.00 -13.28 6.04
C LYS A 121 -0.26 -12.71 5.42
N LEU A 122 -1.17 -12.23 6.27
CA LEU A 122 -2.39 -11.56 5.86
C LEU A 122 -2.26 -10.08 6.19
N GLU A 123 -2.08 -9.26 5.16
CA GLU A 123 -2.06 -7.82 5.30
C GLU A 123 -3.49 -7.29 5.14
N PHE A 124 -3.86 -6.27 5.90
CA PHE A 124 -5.22 -5.74 5.88
C PHE A 124 -5.28 -4.26 6.26
N LEU A 125 -6.37 -3.61 5.85
CA LEU A 125 -6.74 -2.25 6.23
C LEU A 125 -8.25 -2.04 6.07
N ALA A 126 -8.77 -1.04 6.77
CA ALA A 126 -10.12 -0.53 6.60
C ALA A 126 -10.16 0.55 5.50
N ALA A 127 -11.14 0.43 4.61
CA ALA A 127 -11.31 1.27 3.43
C ALA A 127 -12.79 1.60 3.21
N LYS A 128 -13.05 2.81 2.74
CA LYS A 128 -14.36 3.24 2.25
C LYS A 128 -14.34 3.33 0.73
N ASP A 129 -15.50 3.15 0.12
CA ASP A 129 -15.66 3.43 -1.31
C ASP A 129 -15.30 4.90 -1.61
N TYR A 130 -14.71 5.17 -2.78
CA TYR A 130 -14.32 6.54 -3.14
C TYR A 130 -15.54 7.46 -3.36
N CYS A 131 -15.34 8.77 -3.28
CA CYS A 131 -16.41 9.74 -3.52
C CYS A 131 -16.68 9.92 -5.02
N SER A 132 -17.94 10.16 -5.38
CA SER A 132 -18.37 10.57 -6.72
C SER A 132 -17.97 12.02 -7.05
N ALA A 133 -17.84 12.34 -8.32
CA ALA A 133 -17.60 13.67 -8.88
C ALA A 133 -16.33 14.32 -8.34
N LYS A 134 -15.26 13.53 -8.21
CA LYS A 134 -13.97 13.99 -7.72
C LYS A 134 -12.93 14.02 -8.83
N THR A 135 -12.02 14.98 -8.72
CA THR A 135 -10.76 14.96 -9.44
C THR A 135 -9.65 15.06 -8.42
N CYS A 136 -8.78 14.07 -8.40
CA CYS A 136 -7.69 13.96 -7.45
C CYS A 136 -6.36 13.82 -8.19
N ARG A 137 -5.32 14.39 -7.60
CA ARG A 137 -3.98 14.45 -8.20
C ARG A 137 -2.91 14.22 -7.15
N TRP A 138 -1.96 13.36 -7.48
CA TRP A 138 -0.80 13.05 -6.65
C TRP A 138 0.47 13.27 -7.42
N LEU A 139 1.38 14.06 -6.84
CA LEU A 139 2.76 14.12 -7.31
C LEU A 139 3.64 13.34 -6.33
N ILE A 140 4.10 12.17 -6.78
CA ILE A 140 5.08 11.33 -6.07
C ILE A 140 6.45 11.77 -6.53
N THR A 141 7.31 12.22 -5.61
CA THR A 141 8.67 12.67 -5.91
C THR A 141 9.71 11.88 -5.14
N SER A 142 10.84 11.60 -5.81
CA SER A 142 12.07 11.16 -5.20
C SER A 142 13.08 12.31 -5.15
N LEU A 143 13.90 12.34 -4.10
CA LEU A 143 15.02 13.27 -4.01
C LEU A 143 16.19 12.84 -4.91
N VAL A 144 16.38 11.53 -5.08
CA VAL A 144 17.48 10.94 -5.85
C VAL A 144 16.96 9.74 -6.62
N GLY A 145 17.38 9.62 -7.88
CA GLY A 145 17.00 8.51 -8.75
C GLY A 145 15.53 8.50 -9.15
N ASN A 146 15.14 7.41 -9.79
CA ASN A 146 13.81 7.21 -10.35
C ASN A 146 12.80 6.72 -9.29
N VAL A 147 11.53 6.70 -9.64
CA VAL A 147 10.44 6.14 -8.84
C VAL A 147 9.98 4.86 -9.52
N ASP A 148 10.12 3.74 -8.83
CA ASP A 148 9.41 2.51 -9.18
C ASP A 148 7.99 2.58 -8.59
N LEU A 149 6.98 2.15 -9.34
CA LEU A 149 5.58 2.13 -8.95
C LEU A 149 4.92 0.83 -9.41
N ASP A 150 4.19 0.19 -8.51
CA ASP A 150 3.43 -1.04 -8.73
C ASP A 150 1.95 -0.78 -8.48
N ILE A 151 1.07 -1.31 -9.35
CA ILE A 151 -0.35 -1.41 -9.03
C ILE A 151 -0.55 -2.69 -8.23
N VAL A 152 -0.92 -2.54 -6.95
CA VAL A 152 -1.18 -3.67 -6.06
C VAL A 152 -2.64 -4.12 -6.21
N PHE A 153 -3.57 -3.17 -6.11
CA PHE A 153 -5.01 -3.41 -6.18
C PHE A 153 -5.69 -2.28 -6.95
N SER A 154 -6.73 -2.62 -7.70
CA SER A 154 -7.62 -1.66 -8.33
C SER A 154 -9.02 -2.25 -8.43
N ASP A 155 -9.98 -1.49 -7.95
CA ASP A 155 -11.41 -1.73 -8.05
C ASP A 155 -12.10 -0.41 -8.35
N ILE A 156 -12.14 -0.10 -9.64
CA ILE A 156 -12.73 1.11 -10.22
C ILE A 156 -13.93 0.69 -11.06
N GLU A 157 -14.92 1.59 -11.21
CA GLU A 157 -16.07 1.31 -12.06
C GLU A 157 -15.62 0.88 -13.47
N ASP A 158 -16.19 -0.26 -13.92
CA ASP A 158 -15.88 -0.89 -15.19
C ASP A 158 -17.23 -1.02 -15.92
N ASP A 159 -17.36 -0.37 -17.07
CA ASP A 159 -18.55 -0.48 -17.93
C ASP A 159 -18.18 -0.97 -19.34
N LEU A 160 -17.05 -0.52 -19.91
CA LEU A 160 -16.47 -1.08 -21.15
C LEU A 160 -14.92 -0.99 -21.15
N PRO A 161 -14.18 -2.10 -21.36
CA PRO A 161 -12.71 -2.15 -21.25
C PRO A 161 -11.93 -1.23 -22.20
N SER A 162 -12.57 -0.72 -23.26
CA SER A 162 -11.89 -0.02 -24.36
C SER A 162 -11.86 1.50 -24.23
N ARG A 163 -12.63 2.10 -23.31
CA ARG A 163 -12.74 3.57 -23.21
C ARG A 163 -12.49 4.15 -21.83
N CYS A 164 -12.79 3.42 -20.76
CA CYS A 164 -12.67 3.95 -19.38
C CYS A 164 -13.33 5.34 -19.24
N ASP A 165 -14.60 5.46 -19.66
CA ASP A 165 -15.28 6.75 -19.78
C ASP A 165 -15.80 7.30 -18.45
N TYR A 166 -16.07 6.43 -17.47
CA TYR A 166 -16.51 6.79 -16.12
C TYR A 166 -15.30 7.03 -15.22
N ASP A 167 -15.20 6.26 -14.15
CA ASP A 167 -14.14 6.37 -13.19
C ASP A 167 -12.84 5.79 -13.75
N LYS A 168 -11.75 6.52 -13.56
CA LYS A 168 -10.42 6.07 -13.97
C LYS A 168 -9.33 6.74 -13.19
N TYR A 169 -8.20 6.06 -13.09
CA TYR A 169 -6.94 6.72 -12.77
C TYR A 169 -5.91 6.54 -13.89
N THR A 170 -5.03 7.52 -14.01
CA THR A 170 -3.89 7.48 -14.93
C THR A 170 -2.59 7.58 -14.16
N ILE A 171 -1.58 6.85 -14.63
CA ILE A 171 -0.20 6.95 -14.17
C ILE A 171 0.59 7.64 -15.27
N ASN A 172 1.23 8.76 -14.92
CA ASN A 172 1.88 9.65 -15.87
C ASN A 172 3.33 9.84 -15.46
N ASP A 173 4.26 9.71 -16.41
CA ASP A 173 5.69 9.81 -16.14
C ASP A 173 6.17 11.27 -16.22
N GLY A 174 6.75 11.77 -15.13
CA GLY A 174 7.29 13.11 -15.04
C GLY A 174 6.68 13.95 -13.90
N ASN A 175 6.77 15.27 -14.06
CA ASN A 175 6.36 16.24 -13.05
C ASN A 175 5.00 16.87 -13.37
N ASP A 176 4.70 17.97 -12.68
CA ASP A 176 3.48 18.76 -12.81
C ASP A 176 3.21 19.34 -14.20
N ARG A 177 4.20 19.37 -15.09
CA ARG A 177 4.05 19.83 -16.48
C ARG A 177 3.87 18.68 -17.48
N CYS A 178 3.95 17.43 -17.02
CA CYS A 178 3.94 16.22 -17.85
C CYS A 178 2.60 15.48 -17.80
N GLU A 179 1.49 16.18 -17.54
CA GLU A 179 0.16 15.57 -17.38
C GLU A 179 -0.32 14.82 -18.63
N ASN A 180 0.23 15.09 -19.81
CA ASN A 180 -0.11 14.37 -21.04
C ASN A 180 0.75 13.12 -21.28
N ASN A 181 1.77 12.86 -20.46
CA ASN A 181 2.64 11.69 -20.61
C ASN A 181 2.06 10.45 -19.91
N VAL A 182 0.87 10.02 -20.37
CA VAL A 182 0.13 8.91 -19.77
C VAL A 182 0.79 7.58 -20.14
N ILE A 183 1.23 6.85 -19.13
CA ILE A 183 1.81 5.50 -19.28
C ILE A 183 0.73 4.44 -19.20
N ARG A 184 -0.24 4.63 -18.30
CA ARG A 184 -1.35 3.70 -18.12
C ARG A 184 -2.61 4.41 -17.69
N THR A 185 -3.73 4.00 -18.27
CA THR A 185 -5.09 4.32 -17.79
C THR A 185 -5.71 3.05 -17.24
N VAL A 186 -6.37 3.14 -16.09
CA VAL A 186 -6.98 2.00 -15.40
C VAL A 186 -8.39 2.36 -14.94
N CYS A 187 -9.35 1.53 -15.31
CA CYS A 187 -10.76 1.58 -14.89
C CYS A 187 -11.30 0.16 -14.59
N SER A 188 -10.42 -0.78 -14.25
CA SER A 188 -10.80 -2.20 -14.16
C SER A 188 -11.01 -2.63 -12.72
N GLN A 189 -11.98 -3.52 -12.54
CA GLN A 189 -12.27 -4.20 -11.27
C GLN A 189 -11.30 -5.36 -11.03
N TYR A 190 -10.93 -5.61 -9.77
CA TYR A 190 -10.21 -6.82 -9.39
C TYR A 190 -11.04 -8.07 -9.73
N PRO A 191 -10.44 -9.17 -10.26
CA PRO A 191 -9.01 -9.42 -10.50
C PRO A 191 -8.53 -9.08 -11.92
N LYS A 192 -9.31 -8.32 -12.71
CA LYS A 192 -9.04 -8.10 -14.15
C LYS A 192 -7.82 -7.21 -14.44
N VAL A 193 -7.18 -6.65 -13.41
CA VAL A 193 -6.04 -5.76 -13.56
C VAL A 193 -4.76 -6.60 -13.68
N ALA A 194 -4.19 -6.65 -14.88
CA ALA A 194 -2.90 -7.30 -15.09
C ALA A 194 -1.82 -6.67 -14.18
N PRO A 195 -0.87 -7.47 -13.63
CA PRO A 195 0.28 -6.96 -12.89
C PRO A 195 0.99 -5.87 -13.70
N PHE A 196 1.27 -4.75 -13.06
CA PHE A 196 1.89 -3.61 -13.70
C PHE A 196 2.94 -3.02 -12.76
N THR A 197 4.17 -2.91 -13.27
CA THR A 197 5.28 -2.24 -12.62
C THR A 197 5.84 -1.21 -13.59
N PHE A 198 6.24 -0.06 -13.07
CA PHE A 198 6.72 1.06 -13.87
C PHE A 198 7.85 1.79 -13.16
N THR A 199 8.92 2.10 -13.88
CA THR A 199 10.00 2.96 -13.40
C THR A 199 9.96 4.28 -14.17
N SER A 200 9.82 5.38 -13.45
CA SER A 200 9.77 6.73 -14.04
C SER A 200 11.07 7.10 -14.74
N SER A 201 11.00 7.90 -15.81
CA SER A 201 12.19 8.37 -16.51
C SER A 201 12.98 9.40 -15.71
N GLY A 202 12.31 10.14 -14.82
CA GLY A 202 12.91 11.07 -13.87
C GLY A 202 12.59 10.74 -12.41
N SER A 203 12.70 11.74 -11.54
CA SER A 203 12.45 11.59 -10.09
C SER A 203 11.00 11.81 -9.69
N SER A 204 10.04 11.70 -10.61
CA SER A 204 8.63 12.02 -10.33
C SER A 204 7.65 11.18 -11.15
N VAL A 205 6.50 10.92 -10.53
CA VAL A 205 5.32 10.30 -11.15
C VAL A 205 4.10 11.10 -10.74
N VAL A 206 3.19 11.33 -11.68
CA VAL A 206 1.88 11.92 -11.39
C VAL A 206 0.81 10.86 -11.52
N VAL A 207 -0.07 10.76 -10.53
CA VAL A 207 -1.28 9.95 -10.61
C VAL A 207 -2.47 10.91 -10.66
N PHE A 208 -3.39 10.68 -11.59
CA PHE A 208 -4.67 11.37 -11.66
C PHE A 208 -5.80 10.39 -11.42
N PHE A 209 -6.82 10.78 -10.69
CA PHE A 209 -8.06 10.04 -10.57
C PHE A 209 -9.22 10.97 -10.87
N VAL A 210 -10.18 10.48 -11.64
CA VAL A 210 -11.44 11.16 -11.92
C VAL A 210 -12.56 10.17 -11.64
N SER A 211 -13.57 10.64 -10.90
CA SER A 211 -14.85 9.93 -10.75
C SER A 211 -16.02 10.73 -11.29
N ASP A 212 -17.01 10.02 -11.82
CA ASP A 212 -18.27 10.55 -12.32
C ASP A 212 -19.30 10.71 -11.17
N SER A 213 -20.54 11.07 -11.48
CA SER A 213 -21.57 11.33 -10.47
C SER A 213 -22.17 10.09 -9.78
N SER A 214 -21.73 8.87 -10.12
CA SER A 214 -22.36 7.63 -9.66
C SER A 214 -21.36 6.49 -9.43
N VAL A 215 -21.90 5.30 -9.10
CA VAL A 215 -21.21 4.01 -8.97
C VAL A 215 -19.81 4.07 -8.35
N ASN A 216 -19.76 4.18 -7.03
CA ASN A 216 -18.49 4.16 -6.33
C ASN A 216 -18.04 2.75 -5.98
N ARG A 217 -16.72 2.53 -6.02
CA ARG A 217 -16.05 1.27 -5.72
C ARG A 217 -14.94 1.50 -4.70
N ARG A 218 -14.18 0.45 -4.39
CA ARG A 218 -13.20 0.47 -3.29
C ARG A 218 -11.94 1.29 -3.57
N GLY A 219 -11.70 1.67 -4.83
CA GLY A 219 -10.54 2.48 -5.20
C GLY A 219 -9.33 1.65 -5.59
N PHE A 220 -8.13 2.16 -5.32
CA PHE A 220 -6.89 1.51 -5.73
C PHE A 220 -5.77 1.66 -4.70
N LEU A 221 -4.86 0.69 -4.69
CA LEU A 221 -3.63 0.70 -3.90
C LEU A 221 -2.43 0.64 -4.84
N LEU A 222 -1.58 1.65 -4.78
CA LEU A 222 -0.29 1.70 -5.46
C LEU A 222 0.83 1.54 -4.44
N LYS A 223 1.84 0.77 -4.80
CA LYS A 223 3.12 0.73 -4.09
C LYS A 223 4.14 1.54 -4.88
N TYR A 224 5.05 2.25 -4.22
CA TYR A 224 6.12 2.97 -4.91
C TYR A 224 7.41 2.97 -4.11
N LYS A 225 8.56 3.15 -4.75
CA LYS A 225 9.86 3.30 -4.06
C LYS A 225 10.83 4.11 -4.91
N SER A 226 11.79 4.77 -4.28
CA SER A 226 12.88 5.44 -5.01
C SER A 226 13.98 4.45 -5.36
N ASN A 227 14.44 4.43 -6.61
CA ASN A 227 15.68 3.78 -7.02
C ASN A 227 16.87 4.72 -6.79
N ALA A 228 17.12 5.06 -5.53
CA ALA A 228 18.17 5.97 -5.12
C ALA A 228 19.46 5.19 -4.83
N THR A 229 20.50 5.37 -5.66
CA THR A 229 21.86 4.96 -5.31
C THR A 229 22.51 6.07 -4.50
N TYR A 230 22.56 5.90 -3.18
CA TYR A 230 23.31 6.83 -2.33
C TYR A 230 24.80 6.47 -2.39
N THR A 231 25.60 7.28 -3.07
CA THR A 231 27.05 7.27 -2.84
C THR A 231 27.34 8.04 -1.56
N THR A 232 27.76 7.33 -0.51
CA THR A 232 28.25 7.97 0.71
C THR A 232 29.58 8.64 0.39
N THR A 233 29.57 9.91 -0.01
CA THR A 233 30.79 10.71 0.00
C THR A 233 31.05 11.09 1.45
N THR A 234 31.98 10.39 2.10
CA THR A 234 32.57 10.84 3.36
C THR A 234 33.24 12.18 3.10
N VAL A 235 32.56 13.28 3.45
CA VAL A 235 33.19 14.59 3.53
C VAL A 235 34.04 14.55 4.80
N THR A 236 35.34 14.30 4.65
CA THR A 236 36.31 14.60 5.70
C THR A 236 36.31 16.12 5.88
N GLN A 237 35.60 16.60 6.91
CA GLN A 237 35.74 17.99 7.35
C GLN A 237 37.16 18.17 7.87
N THR A 238 38.04 18.78 7.07
CA THR A 238 39.24 19.43 7.58
C THR A 238 38.80 20.68 8.33
N THR A 239 38.93 20.67 9.65
CA THR A 239 38.78 21.85 10.50
C THR A 239 39.91 22.82 10.22
N GLU A 240 39.66 23.89 9.47
CA GLU A 240 40.53 25.06 9.45
C GLU A 240 40.20 25.93 10.68
N SER A 241 41.24 26.27 11.48
CA SER A 241 41.14 27.15 12.62
C SER A 241 41.14 28.62 12.17
N ILE A 242 40.08 29.36 12.50
CA ILE A 242 39.96 30.79 12.17
C ILE A 242 40.26 31.63 13.43
N SER A 243 41.27 32.50 13.32
CA SER A 243 41.66 33.56 14.27
C SER A 243 40.70 34.77 14.20
N PRO A 244 40.47 35.53 15.30
CA PRO A 244 39.44 36.58 15.31
C PRO A 244 39.74 37.80 14.44
N LEU A 245 38.63 38.37 13.98
CA LEU A 245 38.39 39.31 12.87
C LEU A 245 38.97 40.73 13.07
N ALA A 246 39.49 41.33 11.99
CA ALA A 246 39.63 42.78 11.84
C ALA A 246 38.79 43.29 10.65
N THR A 247 38.08 44.40 10.88
CA THR A 247 37.15 45.09 9.97
C THR A 247 37.83 45.79 8.79
N SER A 248 37.28 45.65 7.58
CA SER A 248 36.91 46.80 6.71
C SER A 248 36.08 46.36 5.50
N SER A 249 35.34 47.31 4.95
CA SER A 249 34.32 47.23 3.90
C SER A 249 34.85 47.03 2.46
N SER A 250 34.12 46.28 1.63
CA SER A 250 33.52 46.75 0.36
C SER A 250 32.84 45.60 -0.41
N VAL A 251 31.90 46.00 -1.26
CA VAL A 251 30.85 45.21 -1.93
C VAL A 251 31.38 44.46 -3.16
N GLU A 252 31.02 43.19 -3.33
CA GLU A 252 30.79 42.61 -4.66
C GLU A 252 29.61 41.62 -4.64
N LYS A 253 28.69 41.81 -5.58
CA LYS A 253 27.46 41.04 -5.75
C LYS A 253 27.77 39.64 -6.26
N SER A 254 27.35 38.62 -5.50
CA SER A 254 27.02 37.30 -6.04
C SER A 254 25.77 36.80 -5.35
N ASN A 255 24.60 37.10 -5.94
CA ASN A 255 23.36 36.43 -5.58
C ASN A 255 23.41 35.02 -6.17
N LYS A 256 24.09 34.09 -5.47
CA LYS A 256 23.76 32.67 -5.53
C LYS A 256 22.97 32.34 -4.28
N VAL A 257 21.65 32.37 -4.40
CA VAL A 257 20.76 31.68 -3.45
C VAL A 257 21.08 30.19 -3.60
N SER A 258 21.92 29.69 -2.69
CA SER A 258 22.23 28.28 -2.59
C SER A 258 20.98 27.57 -2.05
N CYS A 259 20.29 26.86 -2.94
CA CYS A 259 19.24 25.93 -2.53
C CYS A 259 19.93 24.73 -1.87
N VAL A 260 20.24 24.85 -0.58
CA VAL A 260 20.55 23.69 0.26
C VAL A 260 19.23 23.25 0.88
N PRO A 261 18.53 22.24 0.32
CA PRO A 261 17.37 21.69 0.99
C PRO A 261 17.84 21.04 2.30
N THR A 262 17.21 21.43 3.39
CA THR A 262 17.23 20.68 4.64
C THR A 262 16.67 19.26 4.38
N PRO A 263 17.26 18.20 4.97
CA PRO A 263 16.93 16.82 4.62
C PRO A 263 15.61 16.40 5.25
N GLU A 264 14.49 16.70 4.57
CA GLU A 264 13.21 16.02 4.81
C GLU A 264 13.01 14.94 3.76
N ARG A 265 12.97 13.69 4.22
CA ARG A 265 12.86 12.48 3.40
C ARG A 265 11.43 12.34 2.83
N TYR A 266 11.32 12.34 1.50
CA TYR A 266 10.11 12.06 0.68
C TYR A 266 8.95 13.04 0.83
N LYS A 267 8.67 13.81 -0.23
CA LYS A 267 7.48 14.66 -0.31
C LYS A 267 6.53 14.12 -1.37
N VAL A 268 5.41 13.55 -0.93
CA VAL A 268 4.20 13.53 -1.74
C VAL A 268 3.58 14.90 -1.54
N SER A 269 3.50 15.68 -2.61
CA SER A 269 2.82 16.97 -2.57
C SER A 269 1.39 16.77 -3.06
N PHE A 270 0.45 17.24 -2.24
CA PHE A 270 -0.98 17.16 -2.51
C PHE A 270 -1.44 18.52 -3.00
N ASN A 271 -2.06 18.57 -4.17
CA ASN A 271 -2.85 19.73 -4.57
C ASN A 271 -4.28 19.22 -4.71
N GLN A 272 -5.03 19.24 -3.61
CA GLN A 272 -6.40 18.74 -3.57
C GLN A 272 -7.39 19.87 -3.86
N THR A 273 -8.41 19.54 -4.64
CA THR A 273 -9.76 20.10 -4.46
C THR A 273 -10.54 19.04 -3.66
N LEU A 274 -10.50 19.12 -2.32
CA LEU A 274 -11.33 18.39 -1.34
C LEU A 274 -11.53 16.85 -1.50
N GLY A 275 -10.83 16.08 -0.65
CA GLY A 275 -11.36 14.91 0.08
C GLY A 275 -11.43 13.58 -0.70
N CYS A 276 -10.35 12.80 -0.69
CA CYS A 276 -10.41 11.37 -1.05
C CYS A 276 -9.16 10.55 -0.61
N LEU A 277 -8.33 11.03 0.31
CA LEU A 277 -6.99 10.47 0.51
C LEU A 277 -6.55 10.26 1.94
N ARG A 278 -5.91 9.11 2.15
CA ARG A 278 -5.11 8.83 3.35
C ARG A 278 -3.72 8.36 2.95
N LYS A 279 -2.70 9.11 3.41
CA LYS A 279 -1.29 8.74 3.31
C LYS A 279 -0.98 7.71 4.39
N PHE A 280 -0.34 6.59 4.03
CA PHE A 280 0.15 5.66 5.06
C PHE A 280 1.27 6.31 5.89
N PRO A 281 1.26 6.16 7.24
CA PRO A 281 2.32 6.69 8.11
C PRO A 281 3.66 5.93 7.99
N THR A 282 3.72 4.89 7.16
CA THR A 282 4.93 4.10 7.02
C THR A 282 5.83 4.77 6.00
N SER A 283 6.94 5.32 6.47
CA SER A 283 7.97 5.95 5.65
C SER A 283 8.43 5.02 4.51
N ARG A 284 7.79 5.07 3.33
CA ARG A 284 8.38 5.12 1.98
C ARG A 284 7.54 4.54 0.85
N GLU A 285 6.44 3.77 1.05
CA GLU A 285 6.11 2.81 -0.02
C GLU A 285 4.68 2.67 -0.57
N ALA A 286 3.64 3.38 -0.11
CA ALA A 286 2.31 3.16 -0.72
C ALA A 286 1.40 4.40 -0.75
N LEU A 287 0.57 4.46 -1.79
CA LEU A 287 -0.55 5.38 -1.95
C LEU A 287 -1.83 4.55 -2.04
N LEU A 288 -2.77 4.78 -1.12
CA LEU A 288 -4.10 4.21 -1.20
C LEU A 288 -5.10 5.33 -1.48
N LEU A 289 -5.92 5.14 -2.50
CA LEU A 289 -7.12 5.94 -2.71
C LEU A 289 -8.31 5.23 -2.08
N VAL A 290 -8.82 5.81 -1.00
CA VAL A 290 -10.04 5.38 -0.29
C VAL A 290 -10.74 6.62 0.26
N GLY A 291 -12.08 6.65 0.19
CA GLY A 291 -12.87 7.86 0.38
C GLY A 291 -12.92 8.43 1.81
N ASP A 292 -12.72 9.75 1.90
CA ASP A 292 -13.57 10.79 2.53
C ASP A 292 -13.16 12.13 1.91
#